data_AF-A0A941EBT9-F1
#
_entry.id   AF-A0A941EBT9-F1
#
_cell.length_a   1.000
_cell.length_b   1.000
_cell.length_c   1.000
_cell.angle_alpha   90.00
_cell.angle_beta   90.00
_cell.angle_gamma   90.00
#
_symmetry.space_group_name_H-M   'P 1'
#
loop_
_entity.id
_entity.type
_entity.pdbx_description
1 polymer ?
#
loop_
_entity_poly.entity_id
_entity_poly.type
_entity_poly.pdbx_seq_one_letter_code
_entity_poly.pdbx_strand_id
1 'polypeptide(L)'
;MVGKLRALRSWRAAGGSAQAEGESGRPYPGWFIAMEGGDGAGKSTQLAAVADWLRGRGYEVVTTREPGATPLGSVLRNLVLHAEEHKLGARAEALLFAADRADHMETVVRPALERGAVVLTDRHVDSSVAYQSGGRGLPADEVAALSAFATEGVLPDLVVLLDLDPAVARARREERTGQADKLEAEAGPFHERVRAAFLARAKADPARYLVLNADQAPRILTGAIQDRLDQLLPPTPEEVAKAERRAADIASAIAKEQEYRAAQAEAERIKREAEERASREQQERDLAERQAAEHERRRKAAEWAVAAEAEAKARREREAAESARLADDEWRAAEREEGEKRRQLERAALRRREHELAMRQAEARAKERARLAAAAAKAAAEQAERLKGSAPEPEESEEKS
;
A
#
# COMPACT_ATOMS: atom_id res chain seq x y z
N MET A 1 55.18 43.35 -35.54
CA MET A 1 54.85 42.46 -36.69
C MET A 1 55.11 40.97 -36.36
N VAL A 2 54.80 40.51 -35.14
CA VAL A 2 55.00 39.10 -34.68
C VAL A 2 53.73 38.51 -34.02
N GLY A 3 52.67 39.30 -33.81
CA GLY A 3 51.42 38.84 -33.19
C GLY A 3 50.39 38.18 -34.11
N LYS A 4 50.51 38.34 -35.45
CA LYS A 4 49.52 37.83 -36.42
C LYS A 4 49.79 36.41 -36.93
N LEU A 5 50.98 35.85 -36.70
CA LEU A 5 51.29 34.46 -37.09
C LEU A 5 50.74 33.40 -36.11
N ARG A 6 50.21 33.80 -34.94
CA ARG A 6 49.63 32.85 -33.97
C ARG A 6 48.26 32.32 -34.41
N ALA A 7 47.51 33.09 -35.21
CA ALA A 7 46.17 32.71 -35.70
C ALA A 7 46.18 31.60 -36.77
N LEU A 8 47.29 31.42 -37.49
CA LEU A 8 47.44 30.35 -38.48
C LEU A 8 47.79 28.99 -37.85
N ARG A 9 48.38 28.99 -36.64
CA ARG A 9 48.70 27.74 -35.90
C ARG A 9 47.52 27.22 -35.07
N SER A 10 46.54 28.05 -34.73
CA SER A 10 45.37 27.62 -33.94
C SER A 10 44.31 26.86 -34.75
N TRP A 11 44.34 26.93 -36.09
CA TRP A 11 43.38 26.19 -36.93
C TRP A 11 43.56 24.66 -36.87
N ARG A 12 44.72 24.18 -36.42
CA ARG A 12 45.00 22.74 -36.18
C ARG A 12 44.96 22.33 -34.70
N ALA A 13 44.79 23.26 -33.76
CA ALA A 13 45.04 23.03 -32.34
C ALA A 13 43.95 23.57 -31.39
N ALA A 14 42.75 23.89 -31.88
CA ALA A 14 41.60 24.17 -31.03
C ALA A 14 40.97 22.87 -30.51
N GLY A 15 41.78 22.06 -29.84
CA GLY A 15 41.36 21.04 -28.90
C GLY A 15 42.03 21.37 -27.55
N GLY A 16 41.24 21.87 -26.60
CA GLY A 16 41.58 21.81 -25.18
C GLY A 16 41.99 23.11 -24.46
N SER A 17 41.10 23.48 -23.54
CA SER A 17 41.29 24.09 -22.21
C SER A 17 41.68 25.56 -22.04
N ALA A 18 40.66 26.37 -21.68
CA ALA A 18 40.72 27.27 -20.53
C ALA A 18 39.34 27.31 -19.84
N GLN A 19 39.29 26.83 -18.59
CA GLN A 19 38.16 26.97 -17.63
C GLN A 19 38.30 28.33 -16.93
N ALA A 20 37.29 29.07 -16.44
CA ALA A 20 35.83 28.94 -16.30
C ALA A 20 35.27 30.39 -16.40
N GLU A 21 34.12 30.63 -17.03
CA GLU A 21 32.82 30.91 -16.40
C GLU A 21 31.74 30.94 -17.52
N GLY A 22 30.64 30.19 -17.37
CA GLY A 22 29.52 30.10 -18.32
C GLY A 22 29.54 28.87 -19.24
N GLU A 23 28.51 28.02 -19.15
CA GLU A 23 28.41 26.63 -19.64
C GLU A 23 28.53 26.34 -21.15
N SER A 24 28.89 27.29 -22.01
CA SER A 24 29.22 26.95 -23.39
C SER A 24 30.37 27.82 -23.86
N GLY A 25 31.49 27.21 -24.26
CA GLY A 25 32.68 27.91 -24.80
C GLY A 25 32.43 28.59 -26.16
N ARG A 26 31.28 29.23 -26.34
CA ARG A 26 30.81 29.93 -27.53
C ARG A 26 30.83 31.44 -27.28
N PRO A 27 31.21 32.24 -28.28
CA PRO A 27 31.34 33.69 -28.13
C PRO A 27 30.00 34.45 -28.10
N TYR A 28 28.88 33.80 -28.43
CA TYR A 28 27.56 34.41 -28.52
C TYR A 28 26.47 33.57 -27.83
N PRO A 29 25.40 34.21 -27.32
CA PRO A 29 24.23 33.49 -26.79
C PRO A 29 23.37 32.88 -27.91
N GLY A 30 23.38 33.46 -29.11
CA GLY A 30 22.67 32.93 -30.27
C GLY A 30 23.38 31.74 -30.92
N TRP A 31 22.73 31.17 -31.94
CA TRP A 31 23.23 30.01 -32.67
C TRP A 31 23.38 30.32 -34.15
N PHE A 32 24.50 29.95 -34.75
CA PHE A 32 24.77 30.17 -36.16
C PHE A 32 24.81 28.85 -36.94
N ILE A 33 23.91 28.67 -37.89
CA ILE A 33 23.77 27.45 -38.68
C ILE A 33 23.86 27.78 -40.16
N ALA A 34 24.78 27.12 -40.86
CA ALA A 34 24.95 27.28 -42.31
C ALA A 34 24.41 26.08 -43.07
N MET A 35 23.60 26.33 -44.10
CA MET A 35 23.20 25.34 -45.09
C MET A 35 24.20 25.39 -46.24
N GLU A 36 24.88 24.27 -46.51
CA GLU A 36 25.97 24.17 -47.49
C GLU A 36 25.72 23.04 -48.49
N GLY A 37 26.43 23.09 -49.62
CA GLY A 37 26.32 22.11 -50.71
C GLY A 37 26.26 22.74 -52.10
N GLY A 38 26.26 21.88 -53.12
CA GLY A 38 26.19 22.29 -54.52
C GLY A 38 24.90 23.05 -54.87
N ASP A 39 24.93 23.84 -55.95
CA ASP A 39 23.73 24.49 -56.48
C ASP A 39 22.68 23.44 -56.87
N GLY A 40 21.40 23.65 -56.56
CA GLY A 40 20.35 22.64 -56.80
C GLY A 40 20.24 21.53 -55.76
N ALA A 41 21.07 21.52 -54.72
CA ALA A 41 20.99 20.52 -53.63
C ALA A 41 19.77 20.67 -52.69
N GLY A 42 19.00 21.76 -52.80
CA GLY A 42 17.80 21.98 -51.98
C GLY A 42 18.02 22.80 -50.68
N LYS A 43 19.14 23.53 -50.57
CA LYS A 43 19.49 24.36 -49.39
C LYS A 43 18.38 25.32 -48.98
N SER A 44 17.88 26.14 -49.92
CA SER A 44 16.82 27.11 -49.67
C SER A 44 15.53 26.46 -49.18
N THR A 45 15.19 25.27 -49.70
CA THR A 45 14.03 24.49 -49.26
C THR A 45 14.18 24.02 -47.82
N GLN A 46 15.34 23.46 -47.47
CA GLN A 46 15.61 23.01 -46.11
C GLN A 46 15.71 24.18 -45.12
N LEU A 47 16.33 25.29 -45.53
CA LEU A 47 16.43 26.49 -44.71
C LEU A 47 15.04 27.04 -44.35
N ALA A 48 14.13 27.14 -45.32
CA ALA A 48 12.77 27.61 -45.09
C ALA A 48 12.01 26.66 -44.13
N ALA A 49 12.04 25.35 -44.39
CA ALA A 49 11.35 24.36 -43.57
C ALA A 49 11.85 24.33 -42.11
N VAL A 50 13.17 24.41 -41.91
CA VAL A 50 13.78 24.45 -40.59
C VAL A 50 13.50 25.78 -39.89
N ALA A 51 13.49 26.91 -40.62
CA ALA A 51 13.15 28.20 -40.06
C ALA A 51 11.72 28.22 -39.51
N ASP A 52 10.76 27.73 -40.29
CA ASP A 52 9.35 27.69 -39.88
C ASP A 52 9.14 26.78 -38.68
N TRP A 53 9.82 25.63 -38.66
CA TRP A 53 9.80 24.73 -37.51
C TRP A 53 10.35 25.38 -36.23
N LEU A 54 11.52 26.03 -36.31
CA LEU A 54 12.12 26.71 -35.16
C LEU A 54 11.25 27.88 -34.66
N ARG A 55 10.68 28.68 -35.57
CA ARG A 55 9.74 29.75 -35.21
C ARG A 55 8.50 29.18 -34.50
N GLY A 56 7.98 28.06 -34.99
CA GLY A 56 6.85 27.35 -34.36
C GLY A 56 7.14 26.84 -32.95
N ARG A 57 8.42 26.75 -32.55
CA ARG A 57 8.86 26.38 -31.19
C ARG A 57 9.17 27.59 -30.29
N GLY A 58 9.04 28.80 -30.82
CA GLY A 58 9.26 30.04 -30.07
C GLY A 58 10.69 30.59 -30.12
N TYR A 59 11.57 30.07 -31.00
CA TYR A 59 12.88 30.70 -31.23
C TYR A 59 12.74 31.98 -32.07
N GLU A 60 13.53 33.00 -31.77
CA GLU A 60 13.78 34.08 -32.74
C GLU A 60 14.68 33.52 -33.85
N VAL A 61 14.21 33.56 -35.10
CA VAL A 61 14.94 33.00 -36.25
C VAL A 61 15.19 34.05 -37.32
N VAL A 62 16.47 34.30 -37.59
CA VAL A 62 16.94 35.14 -38.68
C VAL A 62 17.40 34.26 -39.83
N THR A 63 16.73 34.36 -40.97
CA THR A 63 17.13 33.68 -42.20
C THR A 63 17.90 34.64 -43.10
N THR A 64 19.04 34.21 -43.62
CA THR A 64 19.90 35.03 -44.49
C THR A 64 20.59 34.19 -45.55
N ARG A 65 21.42 34.81 -46.40
CA ARG A 65 22.16 34.13 -47.48
C ARG A 65 23.45 34.86 -47.85
N GLU A 66 24.42 34.11 -48.36
CA GLU A 66 25.63 34.66 -48.96
C GLU A 66 25.83 34.16 -50.39
N PRO A 67 26.21 35.04 -51.34
CA PRO A 67 26.25 36.49 -51.22
C PRO A 67 24.87 37.13 -51.38
N GLY A 68 24.72 38.38 -50.95
CA GLY A 68 23.60 39.23 -51.36
C GLY A 68 22.42 39.36 -50.39
N ALA A 69 22.64 39.21 -49.09
CA ALA A 69 21.64 39.51 -48.07
C ALA A 69 21.55 41.01 -47.70
N THR A 70 22.59 41.81 -47.96
CA THR A 70 22.65 43.23 -47.63
C THR A 70 22.54 44.11 -48.88
N PRO A 71 22.27 45.43 -48.76
CA PRO A 71 22.27 46.33 -49.91
C PRO A 71 23.61 46.32 -50.68
N LEU A 72 24.74 46.36 -49.97
CA LEU A 72 26.07 46.23 -50.59
C LEU A 72 26.25 44.83 -51.18
N GLY A 73 25.91 43.79 -50.43
CA GLY A 73 25.99 42.41 -50.87
C GLY A 73 25.20 42.15 -52.15
N SER A 74 24.03 42.78 -52.32
CA SER A 74 23.21 42.65 -53.53
C SER A 74 23.96 43.18 -54.77
N VAL A 75 24.64 44.32 -54.63
CA VAL A 75 25.49 44.90 -55.68
C VAL A 75 26.66 43.96 -56.00
N LEU A 76 27.34 43.45 -54.96
CA LEU A 76 28.48 42.54 -55.12
C LEU A 76 28.06 41.21 -55.73
N ARG A 77 26.93 40.64 -55.32
CA ARG A 77 26.34 39.43 -55.90
C ARG A 77 26.10 39.60 -57.39
N ASN A 78 25.49 40.72 -57.80
CA ASN A 78 25.22 40.99 -59.20
C ASN A 78 26.53 41.04 -60.01
N LEU A 79 27.56 41.71 -59.47
CA LEU A 79 28.87 41.80 -60.12
C LEU A 79 29.54 40.43 -60.29
N VAL A 80 29.43 39.55 -59.30
CA VAL A 80 30.11 38.24 -59.33
C VAL A 80 29.35 37.20 -60.16
N LEU A 81 28.02 37.20 -60.10
CA LEU A 81 27.19 36.13 -60.69
C LEU A 81 26.62 36.48 -62.07
N HIS A 82 26.44 37.76 -62.40
CA HIS A 82 25.67 38.19 -63.57
C HIS A 82 26.37 39.21 -64.47
N ALA A 83 27.50 39.81 -64.07
CA ALA A 83 28.22 40.74 -64.92
C ALA A 83 28.96 40.01 -66.07
N GLU A 84 28.30 39.90 -67.22
CA GLU A 84 28.86 39.28 -68.44
C GLU A 84 30.02 40.10 -69.02
N GLU A 85 30.02 41.41 -68.80
CA GLU A 85 31.00 42.36 -69.35
C GLU A 85 32.38 42.28 -68.67
N HIS A 86 32.47 41.60 -67.52
CA HIS A 86 33.68 41.58 -66.68
C HIS A 86 34.12 40.16 -66.35
N LYS A 87 35.17 39.68 -67.02
CA LYS A 87 35.86 38.44 -66.64
C LYS A 87 36.68 38.66 -65.36
N LEU A 88 36.05 38.46 -64.20
CA LEU A 88 36.74 38.44 -62.92
C LEU A 88 37.74 37.28 -62.85
N GLY A 89 38.99 37.58 -62.49
CA GLY A 89 39.96 36.55 -62.11
C GLY A 89 39.62 35.94 -60.75
N ALA A 90 40.06 34.70 -60.50
CA ALA A 90 39.71 33.93 -59.30
C ALA A 90 39.98 34.67 -57.97
N ARG A 91 41.10 35.42 -57.88
CA ARG A 91 41.42 36.22 -56.67
C ARG A 91 40.46 37.39 -56.47
N ALA A 92 40.07 38.08 -57.55
CA ALA A 92 39.10 39.17 -57.48
C ALA A 92 37.71 38.64 -57.07
N GLU A 93 37.30 37.50 -57.64
CA GLU A 93 36.08 36.79 -57.24
C GLU A 93 36.09 36.47 -55.73
N ALA A 94 37.19 35.90 -55.21
CA ALA A 94 37.34 35.59 -53.79
C ALA A 94 37.27 36.83 -52.89
N LEU A 95 37.90 37.94 -53.29
CA LEU A 95 37.87 39.21 -52.54
C LEU A 95 36.47 39.82 -52.49
N LEU A 96 35.70 39.74 -53.59
CA LEU A 96 34.32 40.26 -53.62
C LEU A 96 33.38 39.44 -52.72
N PHE A 97 33.50 38.10 -52.72
CA PHE A 97 32.78 37.27 -51.77
C PHE A 97 33.16 37.57 -50.32
N ALA A 98 34.45 37.82 -50.05
CA ALA A 98 34.90 38.17 -48.70
C ALA A 98 34.39 39.55 -48.26
N ALA A 99 34.30 40.52 -49.18
CA ALA A 99 33.75 41.84 -48.91
C ALA A 99 32.24 41.79 -48.58
N ASP A 100 31.46 41.03 -49.38
CA ASP A 100 30.04 40.77 -49.09
C ASP A 100 29.85 40.13 -47.71
N ARG A 101 30.67 39.11 -47.40
CA ARG A 101 30.61 38.44 -46.10
C ARG A 101 30.94 39.35 -44.93
N ALA A 102 31.96 40.20 -45.05
CA ALA A 102 32.34 41.11 -43.97
C ALA A 102 31.19 42.06 -43.62
N ASP A 103 30.59 42.68 -44.65
CA ASP A 103 29.41 43.55 -44.48
C ASP A 103 28.21 42.78 -43.92
N HIS A 104 27.94 41.58 -44.40
CA HIS A 104 26.86 40.72 -43.90
C HIS A 104 27.05 40.31 -42.43
N MET A 105 28.28 39.99 -42.04
CA MET A 105 28.60 39.63 -40.66
C MET A 105 28.37 40.80 -39.70
N GLU A 106 28.80 42.00 -40.09
CA GLU A 106 28.67 43.22 -39.29
C GLU A 106 27.20 43.68 -39.18
N THR A 107 26.44 43.59 -40.27
CA THR A 107 25.10 44.21 -40.35
C THR A 107 23.96 43.27 -40.00
N VAL A 108 24.12 41.95 -40.14
CA VAL A 108 23.04 40.97 -39.97
C VAL A 108 23.40 39.89 -38.97
N VAL A 109 24.49 39.15 -39.19
CA VAL A 109 24.76 37.92 -38.44
C VAL A 109 25.15 38.21 -37.00
N ARG A 110 26.18 39.03 -36.77
CA ARG A 110 26.68 39.31 -35.42
C ARG A 110 25.62 39.97 -34.52
N PRO A 111 24.88 41.00 -34.97
CA PRO A 111 23.80 41.57 -34.16
C PRO A 111 22.68 40.57 -33.82
N ALA A 112 22.46 39.55 -34.65
CA ALA A 112 21.50 38.48 -34.39
C ALA A 112 21.98 37.46 -33.37
N LEU A 113 23.25 37.08 -33.45
CA LEU A 113 23.85 36.20 -32.48
C LEU A 113 23.96 36.85 -31.10
N GLU A 114 24.28 38.14 -31.03
CA GLU A 114 24.40 38.91 -29.77
C GLU A 114 23.10 38.96 -28.96
N ARG A 115 21.95 39.02 -29.63
CA ARG A 115 20.63 39.05 -28.97
C ARG A 115 20.03 37.67 -28.71
N GLY A 116 20.74 36.58 -29.05
CA GLY A 116 20.30 35.21 -28.77
C GLY A 116 19.49 34.54 -29.89
N ALA A 117 19.42 35.14 -31.08
CA ALA A 117 18.66 34.56 -32.19
C ALA A 117 19.36 33.33 -32.79
N VAL A 118 18.56 32.46 -33.43
CA VAL A 118 19.07 31.41 -34.31
C VAL A 118 19.21 31.98 -35.73
N VAL A 119 20.44 32.10 -36.21
CA VAL A 119 20.76 32.56 -37.56
C VAL A 119 20.92 31.35 -38.48
N LEU A 120 20.05 31.26 -39.49
CA LEU A 120 20.14 30.28 -40.56
C LEU A 120 20.63 30.97 -41.84
N THR A 121 21.79 30.59 -42.37
CA THR A 121 22.33 31.17 -43.61
C THR A 121 22.39 30.14 -44.75
N ASP A 122 21.93 30.52 -45.95
CA ASP A 122 22.23 29.79 -47.18
C ASP A 122 23.64 30.19 -47.63
N ARG A 123 24.60 29.27 -47.44
CA ARG A 123 26.04 29.44 -47.63
C ARG A 123 26.73 30.34 -46.62
N HIS A 124 28.03 30.06 -46.43
CA HIS A 124 28.97 30.86 -45.65
C HIS A 124 30.43 30.55 -46.10
N VAL A 125 31.39 30.59 -45.17
CA VAL A 125 32.84 30.34 -45.41
C VAL A 125 33.13 29.03 -46.14
N ASP A 126 32.36 27.98 -45.87
CA ASP A 126 32.55 26.66 -46.46
C ASP A 126 32.35 26.68 -47.98
N SER A 127 31.35 27.42 -48.47
CA SER A 127 31.19 27.71 -49.90
C SER A 127 32.41 28.41 -50.49
N SER A 128 33.01 29.39 -49.80
CA SER A 128 34.19 30.07 -50.35
C SER A 128 35.37 29.12 -50.54
N VAL A 129 35.64 28.26 -49.56
CA VAL A 129 36.72 27.28 -49.69
C VAL A 129 36.41 26.28 -50.80
N ALA A 130 35.19 25.76 -50.88
CA ALA A 130 34.81 24.77 -51.89
C ALA A 130 34.90 25.32 -53.32
N TYR A 131 34.34 26.51 -53.58
CA TYR A 131 34.30 27.10 -54.92
C TYR A 131 35.62 27.76 -55.31
N GLN A 132 36.22 28.60 -54.45
CA GLN A 132 37.43 29.32 -54.82
C GLN A 132 38.70 28.45 -54.69
N SER A 133 38.77 27.51 -53.74
CA SER A 133 39.93 26.61 -53.66
C SER A 133 39.73 25.37 -54.53
N GLY A 134 38.65 24.62 -54.32
CA GLY A 134 38.38 23.40 -55.09
C GLY A 134 38.04 23.68 -56.55
N GLY A 135 37.09 24.58 -56.79
CA GLY A 135 36.64 24.94 -58.14
C GLY A 135 37.68 25.73 -58.94
N ARG A 136 38.16 26.85 -58.38
CA ARG A 136 39.07 27.80 -59.06
C ARG A 136 40.57 27.54 -58.85
N GLY A 137 40.95 26.61 -57.96
CA GLY A 137 42.35 26.24 -57.74
C GLY A 137 43.17 27.23 -56.91
N LEU A 138 42.54 28.13 -56.14
CA LEU A 138 43.27 28.97 -55.18
C LEU A 138 43.79 28.15 -54.00
N PRO A 139 44.91 28.56 -53.36
CA PRO A 139 45.39 27.91 -52.14
C PRO A 139 44.35 27.97 -51.02
N ALA A 140 44.02 26.81 -50.42
CA ALA A 140 42.94 26.71 -49.43
C ALA A 140 43.24 27.48 -48.14
N ASP A 141 44.50 27.60 -47.76
CA ASP A 141 44.98 28.37 -46.61
C ASP A 141 44.81 29.89 -46.84
N GLU A 142 45.06 30.39 -48.05
CA GLU A 142 44.80 31.79 -48.40
C GLU A 142 43.30 32.12 -48.34
N VAL A 143 42.44 31.26 -48.91
CA VAL A 143 40.98 31.47 -48.89
C VAL A 143 40.41 31.35 -47.48
N ALA A 144 40.92 30.42 -46.67
CA ALA A 144 40.54 30.29 -45.27
C ALA A 144 40.97 31.50 -44.44
N ALA A 145 42.19 32.01 -44.65
CA ALA A 145 42.68 33.21 -43.96
C ALA A 145 41.87 34.46 -44.33
N LEU A 146 41.53 34.63 -45.61
CA LEU A 146 40.65 35.70 -46.07
C LEU A 146 39.26 35.60 -45.44
N SER A 147 38.72 34.39 -45.37
CA SER A 147 37.40 34.15 -44.75
C SER A 147 37.42 34.44 -43.24
N ALA A 148 38.46 34.01 -42.52
CA ALA A 148 38.62 34.29 -41.10
C ALA A 148 38.79 35.79 -40.82
N PHE A 149 39.44 36.53 -41.72
CA PHE A 149 39.48 37.99 -41.63
C PHE A 149 38.08 38.60 -41.79
N ALA A 150 37.32 38.19 -42.81
CA ALA A 150 35.98 38.71 -43.07
C ALA A 150 34.98 38.40 -41.96
N THR A 151 35.10 37.27 -41.25
CA THR A 151 34.19 36.90 -40.17
C THR A 151 34.71 37.25 -38.77
N GLU A 152 35.90 37.82 -38.68
CA GLU A 152 36.65 37.98 -37.41
C GLU A 152 36.76 36.67 -36.62
N GLY A 153 36.89 35.55 -37.34
CA GLY A 153 37.00 34.21 -36.76
C GLY A 153 35.68 33.59 -36.32
N VAL A 154 34.53 34.25 -36.49
CA VAL A 154 33.23 33.62 -36.25
C VAL A 154 32.99 32.52 -37.29
N LEU A 155 32.55 31.36 -36.81
CA LEU A 155 32.17 30.20 -37.61
C LEU A 155 30.77 29.73 -37.21
N PRO A 156 30.04 29.03 -38.09
CA PRO A 156 28.78 28.39 -37.73
C PRO A 156 28.98 27.35 -36.64
N ASP A 157 28.08 27.28 -35.66
CA ASP A 157 28.00 26.20 -34.68
C ASP A 157 27.65 24.85 -35.34
N LEU A 158 26.90 24.90 -36.45
CA LEU A 158 26.55 23.74 -37.26
C LEU A 158 26.60 24.08 -38.75
N VAL A 159 27.16 23.17 -39.54
CA VAL A 159 27.11 23.19 -41.00
C VAL A 159 26.31 21.98 -41.46
N VAL A 160 25.14 22.22 -42.06
CA VAL A 160 24.34 21.18 -42.71
C VAL A 160 24.79 21.10 -44.16
N LEU A 161 25.54 20.05 -44.49
CA LEU A 161 26.02 19.80 -45.84
C LEU A 161 25.05 18.88 -46.59
N LEU A 162 24.36 19.44 -47.58
CA LEU A 162 23.52 18.69 -48.52
C LEU A 162 24.40 18.14 -49.65
N ASP A 163 24.80 16.88 -49.54
CA ASP A 163 25.59 16.17 -50.54
C ASP A 163 24.68 15.65 -51.66
N LEU A 164 24.91 16.12 -52.89
CA LEU A 164 24.19 15.69 -54.08
C LEU A 164 25.19 15.47 -55.21
N ASP A 165 24.93 14.47 -56.04
CA ASP A 165 25.67 14.29 -57.28
C ASP A 165 25.53 15.54 -58.18
N PRO A 166 26.63 16.11 -58.70
CA PRO A 166 26.58 17.32 -59.52
C PRO A 166 25.71 17.19 -60.78
N ALA A 167 25.63 15.99 -61.37
CA ALA A 167 24.79 15.74 -62.54
C ALA A 167 23.30 15.79 -62.19
N VAL A 168 22.91 15.17 -61.07
CA VAL A 168 21.53 15.26 -60.54
C VAL A 168 21.19 16.70 -60.16
N ALA A 169 22.13 17.39 -59.52
CA ALA A 169 21.97 18.78 -59.12
C ALA A 169 21.75 19.72 -60.33
N ARG A 170 22.48 19.47 -61.44
CA ARG A 170 22.30 20.20 -62.70
C ARG A 170 20.90 19.97 -63.29
N ALA A 171 20.46 18.72 -63.39
CA ALA A 171 19.13 18.39 -63.92
C ALA A 171 18.01 19.11 -63.15
N ARG A 172 18.06 19.11 -61.81
CA ARG A 172 17.10 19.83 -60.96
C ARG A 172 17.09 21.35 -61.20
N ARG A 173 18.24 21.96 -61.55
CA ARG A 173 18.31 23.40 -61.84
C ARG A 173 17.70 23.73 -63.20
N GLU A 174 18.03 22.94 -64.21
CA GLU A 174 17.52 23.09 -65.58
C GLU A 174 15.98 23.03 -65.60
N GLU A 175 15.38 22.12 -64.83
CA GLU A 175 13.91 22.02 -64.67
C GLU A 175 13.27 23.25 -64.01
N ARG A 176 13.99 23.95 -63.11
CA ARG A 176 13.42 25.00 -62.27
C ARG A 176 13.50 26.40 -62.88
N THR A 177 14.69 26.80 -63.36
CA THR A 177 14.95 28.20 -63.74
C THR A 177 15.28 28.38 -65.22
N GLY A 178 15.72 27.32 -65.91
CA GLY A 178 16.14 27.38 -67.33
C GLY A 178 17.37 28.25 -67.62
N GLN A 179 17.80 29.09 -66.68
CA GLN A 179 18.99 29.94 -66.74
C GLN A 179 19.88 29.66 -65.54
N ALA A 180 21.17 29.48 -65.82
CA ALA A 180 22.23 29.25 -64.84
C ALA A 180 23.01 30.55 -64.64
N ASP A 181 23.36 30.87 -63.39
CA ASP A 181 24.33 31.93 -63.14
C ASP A 181 25.76 31.51 -63.56
N LYS A 182 26.71 32.45 -63.51
CA LYS A 182 28.09 32.21 -63.95
C LYS A 182 28.76 31.01 -63.27
N LEU A 183 28.50 30.76 -61.99
CA LEU A 183 29.07 29.63 -61.27
C LEU A 183 28.32 28.33 -61.58
N GLU A 184 27.01 28.41 -61.74
CA GLU A 184 26.16 27.28 -62.12
C GLU A 184 26.41 26.80 -63.56
N ALA A 185 26.90 27.69 -64.43
CA ALA A 185 27.23 27.42 -65.82
C ALA A 185 28.61 26.74 -66.03
N GLU A 186 29.40 26.57 -64.96
CA GLU A 186 30.69 25.89 -65.03
C GLU A 186 30.57 24.42 -65.45
N ALA A 187 31.68 23.86 -65.94
CA ALA A 187 31.73 22.49 -66.45
C ALA A 187 31.61 21.43 -65.34
N GLY A 188 31.20 20.21 -65.69
CA GLY A 188 31.06 19.08 -64.75
C GLY A 188 32.25 18.90 -63.79
N PRO A 189 33.51 18.85 -64.28
CA PRO A 189 34.69 18.69 -63.42
C PRO A 189 34.88 19.80 -62.39
N PHE A 190 34.38 21.02 -62.64
CA PHE A 190 34.39 22.09 -61.64
C PHE A 190 33.51 21.73 -60.45
N HIS A 191 32.28 21.30 -60.69
CA HIS A 191 31.34 20.94 -59.63
C HIS A 191 31.74 19.66 -58.88
N GLU A 192 32.39 18.72 -59.55
CA GLU A 192 32.99 17.54 -58.89
C GLU A 192 34.08 17.95 -57.89
N ARG A 193 34.98 18.88 -58.27
CA ARG A 193 35.99 19.41 -57.34
C ARG A 193 35.36 20.19 -56.18
N VAL A 194 34.30 20.95 -56.44
CA VAL A 194 33.54 21.65 -55.40
C VAL A 194 32.94 20.67 -54.39
N ARG A 195 32.25 19.62 -54.87
CA ARG A 195 31.69 18.57 -54.01
C ARG A 195 32.78 17.88 -53.19
N ALA A 196 33.89 17.49 -53.82
CA ALA A 196 35.02 16.86 -53.13
C ALA A 196 35.60 17.76 -52.03
N ALA A 197 35.69 19.07 -52.27
CA ALA A 197 36.18 20.02 -51.28
C ALA A 197 35.23 20.15 -50.07
N PHE A 198 33.91 20.18 -50.27
CA PHE A 198 32.95 20.14 -49.17
C PHE A 198 33.08 18.88 -48.32
N LEU A 199 33.11 17.71 -48.97
CA LEU A 199 33.23 16.42 -48.28
C LEU A 199 34.55 16.28 -47.51
N ALA A 200 35.65 16.79 -48.07
CA ALA A 200 36.94 16.80 -47.39
C ALA A 200 36.91 17.64 -46.10
N ARG A 201 36.21 18.79 -46.12
CA ARG A 201 36.05 19.65 -44.94
C ARG A 201 35.16 19.01 -43.88
N ALA A 202 34.03 18.42 -44.29
CA ALA A 202 33.16 17.70 -43.38
C ALA A 202 33.88 16.53 -42.70
N LYS A 203 34.75 15.82 -43.42
CA LYS A 203 35.59 14.75 -42.86
C LYS A 203 36.65 15.28 -41.87
N ALA A 204 37.16 16.50 -42.08
CA ALA A 204 38.19 17.09 -41.23
C ALA A 204 37.64 17.61 -39.89
N ASP A 205 36.34 17.91 -39.80
CA ASP A 205 35.70 18.49 -38.62
C ASP A 205 34.29 17.88 -38.39
N PRO A 206 34.18 16.57 -38.16
CA PRO A 206 32.89 15.86 -38.15
C PRO A 206 31.94 16.32 -37.04
N ALA A 207 32.42 17.00 -36.00
CA ALA A 207 31.59 17.49 -34.92
C ALA A 207 30.70 18.68 -35.37
N ARG A 208 31.22 19.53 -36.26
CA ARG A 208 30.53 20.73 -36.77
C ARG A 208 29.67 20.45 -38.00
N TYR A 209 29.78 19.28 -38.65
CA TYR A 209 29.04 18.98 -39.88
C TYR A 209 27.96 17.93 -39.65
N LEU A 210 26.79 18.19 -40.24
CA LEU A 210 25.78 17.19 -40.52
C LEU A 210 25.74 16.97 -42.03
N VAL A 211 26.30 15.86 -42.51
CA VAL A 211 26.29 15.51 -43.94
C VAL A 211 25.06 14.68 -44.26
N LEU A 212 24.24 15.15 -45.21
CA LEU A 212 23.00 14.50 -45.61
C LEU A 212 23.01 14.17 -47.09
N ASN A 213 22.53 12.98 -47.45
CA ASN A 213 22.30 12.58 -48.83
C ASN A 213 21.09 13.32 -49.40
N ALA A 214 21.32 14.38 -50.17
CA ALA A 214 20.29 15.24 -50.72
C ALA A 214 19.51 14.64 -51.91
N ASP A 215 19.75 13.37 -52.23
CA ASP A 215 18.90 12.59 -53.12
C ASP A 215 17.64 12.06 -52.40
N GLN A 216 17.63 12.07 -51.06
CA GLN A 216 16.46 11.70 -50.28
C GLN A 216 15.35 12.74 -50.36
N ALA A 217 14.12 12.31 -50.05
CA ALA A 217 12.96 13.20 -50.03
C ALA A 217 13.17 14.36 -49.03
N PRO A 218 12.75 15.60 -49.37
CA PRO A 218 13.00 16.78 -48.53
C PRO A 218 12.60 16.62 -47.07
N ARG A 219 11.46 15.97 -46.79
CA ARG A 219 10.98 15.73 -45.41
C ARG A 219 11.94 14.89 -44.55
N ILE A 220 12.66 13.95 -45.17
CA ILE A 220 13.63 13.09 -44.47
C ILE A 220 14.85 13.93 -44.05
N LEU A 221 15.30 14.80 -44.95
CA LEU A 221 16.38 15.75 -44.66
C LEU A 221 15.97 16.72 -43.56
N THR A 222 14.75 17.28 -43.65
CA THR A 222 14.22 18.18 -42.62
C THR A 222 14.20 17.51 -41.26
N GLY A 223 13.67 16.28 -41.15
CA GLY A 223 13.66 15.52 -39.90
C GLY A 223 15.05 15.30 -39.32
N ALA A 224 16.03 14.90 -40.15
CA ALA A 224 17.41 14.72 -39.68
C ALA A 224 18.05 16.03 -39.18
N ILE A 225 17.74 17.17 -39.81
CA ILE A 225 18.20 18.48 -39.35
C ILE A 225 17.53 18.85 -38.02
N GLN A 226 16.22 18.60 -37.89
CA GLN A 226 15.47 18.83 -36.66
C GLN A 226 16.04 18.03 -35.49
N ASP A 227 16.27 16.72 -35.67
CA ASP A 227 16.86 15.85 -34.65
C ASP A 227 18.23 16.35 -34.19
N ARG A 228 19.06 16.83 -35.12
CA ARG A 228 20.37 17.40 -34.78
C ARG A 228 20.24 18.72 -34.03
N LEU A 229 19.30 19.58 -34.41
CA LEU A 229 19.07 20.85 -33.75
C LEU A 229 18.43 20.67 -32.36
N ASP A 230 17.60 19.66 -32.16
CA ASP A 230 17.04 19.31 -30.83
C ASP A 230 18.13 18.94 -29.81
N GLN A 231 19.23 18.36 -30.27
CA GLN A 231 20.38 18.03 -29.41
C GLN A 231 21.26 19.25 -29.14
N LEU A 232 21.23 20.25 -30.01
CA LEU A 232 22.11 21.42 -29.94
C LEU A 232 21.43 22.57 -29.19
N LEU A 233 20.21 22.92 -29.59
CA LEU A 233 19.52 24.11 -29.10
C LEU A 233 18.94 23.87 -27.69
N PRO A 234 19.12 24.83 -26.77
CA PRO A 234 18.49 24.76 -25.46
C PRO A 234 16.97 24.96 -25.60
N PRO A 235 16.15 24.34 -24.73
CA PRO A 235 14.70 24.50 -24.79
C PRO A 235 14.30 25.97 -24.67
N THR A 236 13.24 26.37 -25.37
CA THR A 236 12.75 27.74 -25.29
C THR A 236 12.11 28.03 -23.92
N PRO A 237 12.02 29.30 -23.49
CA PRO A 237 11.33 29.64 -22.24
C PRO A 237 9.89 29.10 -22.19
N GLU A 238 9.22 29.04 -23.33
CA GLU A 238 7.86 28.47 -23.42
C GLU A 238 7.86 26.95 -23.22
N GLU A 239 8.83 26.23 -23.82
CA GLU A 239 9.02 24.79 -23.63
C GLU A 239 9.35 24.46 -22.16
N VAL A 240 10.24 25.25 -21.54
CA VAL A 240 10.57 25.13 -20.11
C VAL A 240 9.34 25.35 -19.24
N ALA A 241 8.60 26.45 -19.44
CA ALA A 241 7.40 26.75 -18.66
C ALA A 241 6.31 25.67 -18.83
N LYS A 242 6.19 25.09 -20.04
CA LYS A 242 5.27 23.97 -20.30
C LYS A 242 5.70 22.70 -19.56
N ALA A 243 7.00 22.41 -19.53
CA ALA A 243 7.55 21.27 -18.79
C ALA A 243 7.34 21.43 -17.27
N GLU A 244 7.56 22.64 -16.73
CA GLU A 244 7.33 22.95 -15.32
C GLU A 244 5.86 22.80 -14.92
N ARG A 245 4.93 23.32 -15.74
CA ARG A 245 3.48 23.12 -15.51
C ARG A 245 3.11 21.64 -15.48
N ARG A 246 3.61 20.87 -16.46
CA ARG A 246 3.36 19.42 -16.52
C ARG A 246 3.94 18.70 -15.30
N ALA A 247 5.12 19.10 -14.83
CA ALA A 247 5.72 18.54 -13.62
C ALA A 247 4.87 18.86 -12.37
N ALA A 248 4.35 20.09 -12.26
CA ALA A 248 3.46 20.50 -11.18
C ALA A 248 2.14 19.71 -11.20
N ASP A 249 1.55 19.48 -12.37
CA ASP A 249 0.33 18.68 -12.52
C ASP A 249 0.55 17.23 -12.05
N ILE A 250 1.68 16.62 -12.45
CA ILE A 250 2.08 15.28 -12.02
C ILE A 250 2.28 15.24 -10.50
N ALA A 251 3.00 16.22 -9.94
CA ALA A 251 3.23 16.29 -8.50
C ALA A 251 1.90 16.44 -7.72
N SER A 252 0.97 17.25 -8.22
CA SER A 252 -0.37 17.39 -7.63
C SER A 252 -1.17 16.08 -7.69
N ALA A 253 -1.10 15.36 -8.80
CA ALA A 253 -1.76 14.06 -8.93
C ALA A 253 -1.18 13.01 -7.95
N ILE A 254 0.14 12.98 -7.78
CA ILE A 254 0.80 12.10 -6.80
C ILE A 254 0.38 12.46 -5.37
N ALA A 255 0.34 13.75 -5.02
CA ALA A 255 -0.07 14.21 -3.69
C ALA A 255 -1.52 13.79 -3.37
N LYS A 256 -2.45 14.00 -4.31
CA LYS A 256 -3.86 13.58 -4.16
C LYS A 256 -4.00 12.07 -3.97
N GLU A 257 -3.25 11.28 -4.73
CA GLU A 257 -3.24 9.82 -4.60
C GLU A 257 -2.70 9.39 -3.22
N GLN A 258 -1.65 10.06 -2.71
CA GLN A 258 -1.11 9.81 -1.38
C GLN A 258 -2.12 10.18 -0.27
N GLU A 259 -2.76 11.33 -0.37
CA GLU A 259 -3.83 11.75 0.56
C GLU A 259 -5.00 10.75 0.55
N TYR A 260 -5.42 10.31 -0.64
CA TYR A 260 -6.47 9.31 -0.79
C TYR A 260 -6.10 7.98 -0.12
N ARG A 261 -4.88 7.48 -0.36
CA ARG A 261 -4.38 6.26 0.29
C ARG A 261 -4.26 6.39 1.80
N ALA A 262 -3.80 7.54 2.29
CA ALA A 262 -3.72 7.82 3.73
C ALA A 262 -5.13 7.81 4.36
N ALA A 263 -6.10 8.44 3.72
CA ALA A 263 -7.49 8.45 4.17
C ALA A 263 -8.10 7.03 4.16
N GLN A 264 -7.81 6.22 3.14
CA GLN A 264 -8.24 4.81 3.10
C GLN A 264 -7.64 4.01 4.25
N ALA A 265 -6.32 4.13 4.50
CA ALA A 265 -5.65 3.42 5.58
C ALA A 265 -6.19 3.83 6.96
N GLU A 266 -6.49 5.11 7.15
CA GLU A 266 -7.13 5.59 8.39
C GLU A 266 -8.55 5.06 8.56
N ALA A 267 -9.36 5.07 7.49
CA ALA A 267 -10.71 4.50 7.53
C ALA A 267 -10.69 3.00 7.84
N GLU A 268 -9.74 2.25 7.28
CA GLU A 268 -9.53 0.83 7.60
C GLU A 268 -9.12 0.64 9.06
N ARG A 269 -8.24 1.49 9.60
CA ARG A 269 -7.84 1.44 11.02
C ARG A 269 -9.05 1.67 11.93
N ILE A 270 -9.83 2.72 11.67
CA ILE A 270 -11.03 3.04 12.45
C ILE A 270 -12.03 1.87 12.41
N LYS A 271 -12.23 1.28 11.24
CA LYS A 271 -13.09 0.10 11.08
C LYS A 271 -12.61 -1.09 11.92
N ARG A 272 -11.31 -1.42 11.87
CA ARG A 272 -10.73 -2.51 12.67
C ARG A 272 -10.90 -2.26 14.17
N GLU A 273 -10.62 -1.05 14.65
CA GLU A 273 -10.80 -0.72 16.07
C GLU A 273 -12.28 -0.79 16.51
N ALA A 274 -13.22 -0.45 15.62
CA ALA A 274 -14.66 -0.59 15.90
C ALA A 274 -15.07 -2.06 15.96
N GLU A 275 -14.58 -2.90 15.04
CA GLU A 275 -14.81 -4.36 15.05
C GLU A 275 -14.22 -5.02 16.30
N GLU A 276 -13.00 -4.63 16.70
CA GLU A 276 -12.38 -5.12 17.93
C GLU A 276 -13.17 -4.69 19.18
N ARG A 277 -13.61 -3.43 19.26
CA ARG A 277 -14.48 -2.96 20.35
C ARG A 277 -15.78 -3.74 20.42
N ALA A 278 -16.47 -3.89 19.30
CA ALA A 278 -17.71 -4.67 19.23
C ALA A 278 -17.50 -6.14 19.65
N SER A 279 -16.38 -6.75 19.23
CA SER A 279 -16.03 -8.11 19.65
C SER A 279 -15.75 -8.20 21.16
N ARG A 280 -15.09 -7.21 21.76
CA ARG A 280 -14.85 -7.17 23.22
C ARG A 280 -16.15 -7.00 23.99
N GLU A 281 -17.00 -6.06 23.57
CA GLU A 281 -18.33 -5.86 24.17
C GLU A 281 -19.18 -7.13 24.08
N GLN A 282 -19.14 -7.85 22.95
CA GLN A 282 -19.83 -9.12 22.80
C GLN A 282 -19.27 -10.19 23.77
N GLN A 283 -17.94 -10.30 23.88
CA GLN A 283 -17.31 -11.23 24.83
C GLN A 283 -17.67 -10.91 26.29
N GLU A 284 -17.71 -9.63 26.66
CA GLU A 284 -18.13 -9.20 27.99
C GLU A 284 -19.60 -9.53 28.26
N ARG A 285 -20.50 -9.31 27.29
CA ARG A 285 -21.91 -9.70 27.39
C ARG A 285 -22.07 -11.20 27.55
N ASP A 286 -21.40 -11.99 26.71
CA ASP A 286 -21.44 -13.46 26.78
C ASP A 286 -20.90 -13.97 28.13
N LEU A 287 -19.85 -13.34 28.67
CA LEU A 287 -19.32 -13.67 29.99
C LEU A 287 -20.32 -13.32 31.11
N ALA A 288 -20.91 -12.13 31.05
CA ALA A 288 -21.91 -11.70 32.03
C ALA A 288 -23.15 -12.61 32.01
N GLU A 289 -23.60 -13.04 30.83
CA GLU A 289 -24.71 -13.98 30.68
C GLU A 289 -24.36 -15.36 31.28
N ARG A 290 -23.14 -15.88 31.03
CA ARG A 290 -22.67 -17.12 31.65
C ARG A 290 -22.61 -17.02 33.18
N GLN A 291 -22.11 -15.91 33.71
CA GLN A 291 -22.04 -15.67 35.15
C GLN A 291 -23.44 -15.57 35.77
N ALA A 292 -24.37 -14.88 35.11
CA ALA A 292 -25.77 -14.79 35.54
C ALA A 292 -26.44 -16.17 35.55
N ALA A 293 -26.24 -16.98 34.50
CA ALA A 293 -26.74 -18.34 34.42
C ALA A 293 -26.15 -19.25 35.50
N GLU A 294 -24.85 -19.13 35.81
CA GLU A 294 -24.20 -19.85 36.90
C GLU A 294 -24.76 -19.43 38.26
N HIS A 295 -24.94 -18.13 38.49
CA HIS A 295 -25.52 -17.61 39.71
C HIS A 295 -26.97 -18.10 39.90
N GLU A 296 -27.77 -18.10 38.84
CA GLU A 296 -29.13 -18.66 38.87
C GLU A 296 -29.13 -20.17 39.17
N ARG A 297 -28.22 -20.93 38.54
CA ARG A 297 -28.01 -22.36 38.84
C ARG A 297 -27.65 -22.58 40.31
N ARG A 298 -26.73 -21.79 40.85
CA ARG A 298 -26.36 -21.83 42.28
C ARG A 298 -27.55 -21.51 43.18
N ARG A 299 -28.34 -20.49 42.84
CA ARG A 299 -29.55 -20.13 43.60
C ARG A 299 -30.56 -21.28 43.61
N LYS A 300 -30.87 -21.85 42.44
CA LYS A 300 -31.76 -23.02 42.32
C LYS A 300 -31.23 -24.25 43.06
N ALA A 301 -29.92 -24.50 42.99
CA ALA A 301 -29.30 -25.60 43.73
C ALA A 301 -29.39 -25.40 45.25
N ALA A 302 -29.20 -24.16 45.74
CA ALA A 302 -29.37 -23.83 47.15
C ALA A 302 -30.84 -23.97 47.60
N GLU A 303 -31.78 -23.46 46.81
CA GLU A 303 -33.23 -23.65 47.04
C GLU A 303 -33.59 -25.14 47.13
N TRP A 304 -33.08 -25.95 46.19
CA TRP A 304 -33.29 -27.39 46.18
C TRP A 304 -32.65 -28.10 47.38
N ALA A 305 -31.45 -27.70 47.80
CA ALA A 305 -30.78 -28.24 48.97
C ALA A 305 -31.58 -27.98 50.27
N VAL A 306 -32.10 -26.75 50.43
CA VAL A 306 -32.97 -26.40 51.57
C VAL A 306 -34.25 -27.25 51.55
N ALA A 307 -34.87 -27.41 50.38
CA ALA A 307 -36.06 -28.26 50.24
C ALA A 307 -35.77 -29.73 50.59
N ALA A 308 -34.64 -30.27 50.12
CA ALA A 308 -34.23 -31.64 50.41
C ALA A 308 -33.93 -31.86 51.90
N GLU A 309 -33.31 -30.88 52.58
CA GLU A 309 -33.05 -30.95 54.03
C GLU A 309 -34.35 -30.89 54.84
N ALA A 310 -35.30 -30.04 54.43
CA ALA A 310 -36.63 -30.00 55.05
C ALA A 310 -37.39 -31.32 54.88
N GLU A 311 -37.33 -31.94 53.71
CA GLU A 311 -37.93 -33.25 53.44
C GLU A 311 -37.27 -34.37 54.26
N ALA A 312 -35.94 -34.38 54.34
CA ALA A 312 -35.20 -35.32 55.18
C ALA A 312 -35.53 -35.16 56.67
N LYS A 313 -35.69 -33.91 57.15
CA LYS A 313 -36.13 -33.63 58.52
C LYS A 313 -37.54 -34.15 58.77
N ALA A 314 -38.48 -33.88 57.86
CA ALA A 314 -39.85 -34.38 57.96
C ALA A 314 -39.90 -35.92 57.94
N ARG A 315 -39.03 -36.58 57.17
CA ARG A 315 -38.89 -38.05 57.18
C ARG A 315 -38.42 -38.57 58.53
N ARG A 316 -37.38 -37.95 59.11
CA ARG A 316 -36.89 -38.31 60.47
C ARG A 316 -37.94 -38.10 61.54
N GLU A 317 -38.72 -37.02 61.47
CA GLU A 317 -39.81 -36.76 62.41
C GLU A 317 -40.92 -37.81 62.30
N ARG A 318 -41.27 -38.24 61.08
CA ARG A 318 -42.24 -39.33 60.86
C ARG A 318 -41.73 -40.67 61.42
N GLU A 319 -40.49 -41.02 61.10
CA GLU A 319 -39.85 -42.25 61.61
C GLU A 319 -39.75 -42.23 63.14
N ALA A 320 -39.41 -41.09 63.75
CA ALA A 320 -39.36 -40.93 65.21
C ALA A 320 -40.76 -41.02 65.85
N ALA A 321 -41.78 -40.42 65.23
CA ALA A 321 -43.16 -40.51 65.69
C ALA A 321 -43.71 -41.95 65.60
N GLU A 322 -43.36 -42.68 64.55
CA GLU A 322 -43.71 -44.09 64.37
C GLU A 322 -43.00 -44.96 65.43
N SER A 323 -41.70 -44.75 65.64
CA SER A 323 -40.95 -45.44 66.69
C SER A 323 -41.49 -45.16 68.10
N ALA A 324 -41.93 -43.92 68.37
CA ALA A 324 -42.53 -43.56 69.65
C ALA A 324 -43.89 -44.22 69.86
N ARG A 325 -44.72 -44.36 68.80
CA ARG A 325 -45.99 -45.11 68.87
C ARG A 325 -45.75 -46.59 69.18
N LEU A 326 -44.80 -47.21 68.50
CA LEU A 326 -44.45 -48.62 68.75
C LEU A 326 -43.98 -48.83 70.19
N ALA A 327 -43.16 -47.93 70.74
CA ALA A 327 -42.73 -47.99 72.13
C ALA A 327 -43.87 -47.80 73.15
N ASP A 328 -44.83 -46.91 72.89
CA ASP A 328 -46.03 -46.74 73.75
C ASP A 328 -46.91 -48.01 73.73
N ASP A 329 -47.10 -48.60 72.55
CA ASP A 329 -47.87 -49.85 72.40
C ASP A 329 -47.22 -51.02 73.15
N GLU A 330 -45.88 -51.15 73.11
CA GLU A 330 -45.11 -52.14 73.87
C GLU A 330 -45.20 -51.90 75.39
N TRP A 331 -45.06 -50.66 75.84
CA TRP A 331 -45.17 -50.32 77.26
C TRP A 331 -46.56 -50.65 77.82
N ARG A 332 -47.63 -50.29 77.09
CA ARG A 332 -49.01 -50.64 77.47
C ARG A 332 -49.25 -52.15 77.47
N ALA A 333 -48.58 -52.91 76.62
CA ALA A 333 -48.66 -54.37 76.63
C ALA A 333 -48.02 -54.97 77.90
N ALA A 334 -46.84 -54.48 78.28
CA ALA A 334 -46.15 -54.90 79.51
C ALA A 334 -46.95 -54.57 80.77
N GLU A 335 -47.57 -53.38 80.84
CA GLU A 335 -48.38 -52.95 81.99
C GLU A 335 -49.63 -53.83 82.18
N ARG A 336 -50.28 -54.26 81.09
CA ARG A 336 -51.40 -55.21 81.14
C ARG A 336 -50.97 -56.55 81.70
N GLU A 337 -49.81 -57.06 81.28
CA GLU A 337 -49.27 -58.34 81.73
C GLU A 337 -48.89 -58.32 83.23
N GLU A 338 -48.30 -57.22 83.69
CA GLU A 338 -47.96 -57.02 85.10
C GLU A 338 -49.22 -56.87 85.97
N GLY A 339 -50.23 -56.15 85.48
CA GLY A 339 -51.55 -56.03 86.11
C GLY A 339 -52.29 -57.38 86.23
N GLU A 340 -52.12 -58.30 85.28
CA GLU A 340 -52.64 -59.66 85.36
C GLU A 340 -51.91 -60.52 86.39
N LYS A 341 -50.56 -60.45 86.43
CA LYS A 341 -49.74 -61.14 87.44
C LYS A 341 -50.12 -60.71 88.86
N ARG A 342 -50.35 -59.42 89.08
CA ARG A 342 -50.77 -58.86 90.38
C ARG A 342 -52.14 -59.41 90.83
N ARG A 343 -53.10 -59.49 89.91
CA ARG A 343 -54.44 -60.06 90.17
C ARG A 343 -54.41 -61.57 90.46
N GLN A 344 -53.50 -62.32 89.84
CA GLN A 344 -53.32 -63.75 90.14
C GLN A 344 -52.76 -63.99 91.56
N LEU A 345 -51.78 -63.18 91.98
CA LEU A 345 -51.20 -63.25 93.33
C LEU A 345 -52.24 -62.93 94.42
N GLU A 346 -53.08 -61.91 94.20
CA GLU A 346 -54.17 -61.54 95.13
C GLU A 346 -55.19 -62.68 95.30
N ARG A 347 -55.61 -63.32 94.19
CA ARG A 347 -56.52 -64.48 94.23
C ARG A 347 -55.92 -65.69 94.95
N ALA A 348 -54.61 -65.89 94.84
CA ALA A 348 -53.90 -66.95 95.57
C ALA A 348 -53.83 -66.66 97.07
N ALA A 349 -53.65 -65.41 97.48
CA ALA A 349 -53.63 -65.01 98.89
C ALA A 349 -55.01 -65.15 99.56
N LEU A 350 -56.10 -64.81 98.85
CA LEU A 350 -57.46 -64.92 99.38
C LEU A 350 -57.83 -66.39 99.70
N ARG A 351 -57.50 -67.32 98.79
CA ARG A 351 -57.76 -68.76 98.97
C ARG A 351 -57.04 -69.36 100.17
N ARG A 352 -55.84 -68.88 100.51
CA ARG A 352 -55.10 -69.33 101.70
C ARG A 352 -55.79 -68.90 102.99
N ARG A 353 -56.29 -67.66 103.05
CA ARG A 353 -57.02 -67.13 104.22
C ARG A 353 -58.35 -67.86 104.45
N GLU A 354 -59.08 -68.18 103.39
CA GLU A 354 -60.34 -68.94 103.49
C GLU A 354 -60.09 -70.36 104.04
N HIS A 355 -59.00 -71.01 103.60
CA HIS A 355 -58.66 -72.35 104.08
C HIS A 355 -58.28 -72.37 105.58
N GLU A 356 -57.52 -71.38 106.05
CA GLU A 356 -57.19 -71.25 107.48
C GLU A 356 -58.43 -71.00 108.36
N LEU A 357 -59.38 -70.20 107.88
CA LEU A 357 -60.62 -69.91 108.61
C LEU A 357 -61.49 -71.16 108.77
N ALA A 358 -61.58 -71.98 107.72
CA ALA A 358 -62.34 -73.24 107.73
C ALA A 358 -61.77 -74.26 108.74
N MET A 359 -60.43 -74.35 108.84
CA MET A 359 -59.76 -75.24 109.79
C MET A 359 -60.05 -74.85 111.25
N ARG A 360 -59.99 -73.55 111.58
CA ARG A 360 -60.30 -73.05 112.93
C ARG A 360 -61.76 -73.30 113.34
N GLN A 361 -62.70 -73.21 112.40
CA GLN A 361 -64.12 -73.50 112.66
C GLN A 361 -64.38 -74.99 112.89
N ALA A 362 -63.65 -75.88 112.21
CA ALA A 362 -63.74 -77.32 112.43
C ALA A 362 -63.22 -77.73 113.83
N GLU A 363 -62.12 -77.11 114.28
CA GLU A 363 -61.52 -77.34 115.59
C GLU A 363 -62.43 -76.91 116.76
N ALA A 364 -63.13 -75.78 116.61
CA ALA A 364 -64.08 -75.28 117.60
C ALA A 364 -65.29 -76.22 117.77
N ARG A 365 -65.85 -76.74 116.66
CA ARG A 365 -66.98 -77.69 116.69
C ARG A 365 -66.63 -79.02 117.34
N ALA A 366 -65.38 -79.48 117.21
CA ALA A 366 -64.91 -80.70 117.85
C ALA A 366 -64.80 -80.56 119.38
N LYS A 367 -64.30 -79.42 119.88
CA LYS A 367 -64.21 -79.13 121.32
C LYS A 367 -65.57 -79.02 122.00
N GLU A 368 -66.56 -78.45 121.31
CA GLU A 368 -67.91 -78.26 121.85
C GLU A 368 -68.69 -79.59 121.94
N ARG A 369 -68.53 -80.48 120.96
CA ARG A 369 -69.06 -81.85 121.00
C ARG A 369 -68.52 -82.67 122.18
N ALA A 370 -67.23 -82.55 122.48
CA ALA A 370 -66.61 -83.25 123.61
C ALA A 370 -67.14 -82.76 124.97
N ARG A 371 -67.43 -81.46 125.10
CA ARG A 371 -67.94 -80.85 126.34
C ARG A 371 -69.38 -81.27 126.66
N LEU A 372 -70.24 -81.37 125.64
CA LEU A 372 -71.63 -81.81 125.80
C LEU A 372 -71.74 -83.31 126.15
N ALA A 373 -70.84 -84.15 125.63
CA ALA A 373 -70.78 -85.58 125.96
C ALA A 373 -70.38 -85.84 127.43
N ALA A 374 -69.46 -85.03 127.97
CA ALA A 374 -69.02 -85.13 129.38
C ALA A 374 -70.11 -84.69 130.38
N ALA A 375 -70.96 -83.72 130.01
CA ALA A 375 -72.07 -83.27 130.86
C ALA A 375 -73.21 -84.29 130.95
N ALA A 376 -73.50 -85.00 129.85
CA ALA A 376 -74.54 -86.03 129.80
C ALA A 376 -74.19 -87.29 130.63
N ALA A 377 -72.91 -87.67 130.68
CA ALA A 377 -72.44 -88.80 131.48
C ALA A 377 -72.50 -88.54 133.00
N LYS A 378 -72.37 -87.29 133.43
CA LYS A 378 -72.39 -86.92 134.86
C LYS A 378 -73.80 -86.89 135.46
N ALA A 379 -74.80 -86.43 134.70
CA ALA A 379 -76.19 -86.37 135.16
C ALA A 379 -76.86 -87.77 135.25
N ALA A 380 -76.51 -88.69 134.35
CA ALA A 380 -77.03 -90.07 134.38
C ALA A 380 -76.52 -90.87 135.59
N ALA A 381 -75.35 -90.52 136.16
CA ALA A 381 -74.80 -91.17 137.35
C ALA A 381 -75.48 -90.71 138.65
N GLU A 382 -75.90 -89.45 138.75
CA GLU A 382 -76.56 -88.91 139.96
C GLU A 382 -78.02 -89.38 140.11
N GLN A 383 -78.69 -89.76 139.02
CA GLN A 383 -80.08 -90.24 139.03
C GLN A 383 -80.20 -91.75 139.37
N ALA A 384 -79.12 -92.51 139.25
CA ALA A 384 -79.08 -93.94 139.56
C ALA A 384 -78.83 -94.26 141.05
N GLU A 385 -78.36 -93.30 141.85
CA GLU A 385 -77.95 -93.54 143.25
C GLU A 385 -79.04 -93.23 144.29
N ARG A 386 -80.08 -92.43 143.99
CA ARG A 386 -81.16 -92.14 144.95
C ARG A 386 -82.41 -93.04 144.86
N LEU A 387 -82.51 -93.91 143.85
CA LEU A 387 -83.63 -94.85 143.67
C LEU A 387 -83.37 -96.27 144.22
N LYS A 388 -82.30 -96.46 145.02
CA LYS A 388 -82.01 -97.73 145.72
C LYS A 388 -82.09 -97.53 147.23
N GLY A 389 -83.28 -97.69 147.81
CA GLY A 389 -83.45 -97.57 149.26
C GLY A 389 -84.88 -97.63 149.83
N SER A 390 -85.86 -98.21 149.14
CA SER A 390 -87.00 -98.84 149.82
C SER A 390 -87.44 -100.08 149.05
N ALA A 391 -87.46 -101.23 149.74
CA ALA A 391 -88.01 -102.50 149.26
C ALA A 391 -88.84 -103.11 150.41
N PRO A 392 -90.06 -103.61 150.16
CA PRO A 392 -90.91 -104.29 151.13
C PRO A 392 -90.74 -105.83 151.07
N GLU A 393 -91.14 -106.51 152.15
CA GLU A 393 -91.22 -107.97 152.29
C GLU A 393 -92.26 -108.60 151.33
N PRO A 394 -92.13 -109.90 150.98
CA PRO A 394 -93.12 -110.64 150.20
C PRO A 394 -94.01 -111.54 151.09
N GLU A 395 -95.27 -111.73 150.68
CA GLU A 395 -96.04 -112.93 150.99
C GLU A 395 -96.01 -113.91 149.80
N GLU A 396 -95.99 -115.19 150.17
CA GLU A 396 -96.27 -116.45 149.45
C GLU A 396 -97.35 -116.35 148.34
N SER A 397 -97.40 -117.16 147.27
CA SER A 397 -97.14 -118.60 147.12
C SER A 397 -97.19 -119.00 145.63
N GLU A 398 -96.56 -120.14 145.33
CA GLU A 398 -96.85 -121.09 144.23
C GLU A 398 -96.67 -120.62 142.77
N GLU A 399 -96.20 -121.41 141.81
CA GLU A 399 -96.00 -122.86 141.75
C GLU A 399 -94.96 -123.19 140.66
N LYS A 400 -94.07 -124.12 141.02
CA LYS A 400 -93.39 -125.19 140.24
C LYS A 400 -93.07 -124.88 138.77
N SER A 401 -91.81 -124.91 138.34
CA SER A 401 -90.65 -125.70 138.78
C SER A 401 -89.39 -124.87 138.93
#